data_AF-A0A7U7JRK1-F1
#
_entry.id   AF-A0A7U7JRK1-F1
#
_cell.length_a   1.000
_cell.length_b   1.000
_cell.length_c   1.000
_cell.angle_alpha   90.00
_cell.angle_beta   90.00
_cell.angle_gamma   90.00
#
_symmetry.space_group_name_H-M   'P 1'
#
loop_
_entity.id
_entity.type
_entity.pdbx_description
1 polymer ?
#
loop_
_entity_poly.entity_id
_entity_poly.type
_entity_poly.pdbx_seq_one_letter_code
_entity_poly.pdbx_strand_id
1 'polypeptide(L)'
;MNVNIVFTIVICISMVIFGIYVAFTKNFTLISGVNQTTVLDKHKPKIAYIFALCISLSAIFLMLTALSFEYDFIALAFVFLTIALLLIALFYVCFYKITKYP
;
A
#
# COMPACT_ATOMS: atom_id res chain seq x y z
N MET A 1 18.24 -18.53 -1.20
CA MET A 1 16.91 -18.66 -1.82
C MET A 1 15.79 -18.48 -0.81
N ASN A 2 15.40 -19.48 0.01
CA ASN A 2 14.21 -19.35 0.89
C ASN A 2 14.23 -18.19 1.90
N VAL A 3 15.38 -17.85 2.48
CA VAL A 3 15.46 -16.75 3.46
C VAL A 3 15.17 -15.39 2.82
N ASN A 4 15.55 -15.21 1.54
CA ASN A 4 15.28 -13.97 0.81
C ASN A 4 13.79 -13.82 0.54
N ILE A 5 13.11 -14.87 0.10
CA ILE A 5 11.65 -14.87 -0.15
C ILE A 5 10.89 -14.52 1.13
N VAL A 6 11.20 -15.18 2.25
CA VAL A 6 10.53 -14.93 3.53
C VAL A 6 10.74 -13.48 3.96
N PHE A 7 11.98 -12.97 3.84
CA PHE A 7 12.30 -11.58 4.18
C PHE A 7 11.53 -10.59 3.29
N THR A 8 11.46 -10.82 1.98
CA THR A 8 10.71 -9.96 1.05
C THR A 8 9.21 -9.99 1.34
N ILE A 9 8.63 -11.15 1.69
CA ILE A 9 7.22 -11.26 2.09
C ILE A 9 6.96 -10.47 3.37
N VAL A 10 7.82 -10.61 4.39
CA VAL A 10 7.68 -9.87 5.65
C VAL A 10 7.77 -8.36 5.44
N ILE A 11 8.67 -7.89 4.57
CA ILE A 11 8.75 -6.48 4.18
C ILE A 11 7.48 -6.02 3.44
N CYS A 12 6.95 -6.86 2.54
CA CYS A 12 5.73 -6.52 1.82
C CYS A 12 4.53 -6.38 2.76
N ILE A 13 4.38 -7.30 3.72
CA ILE A 13 3.32 -7.27 4.71
C ILE A 13 3.46 -6.04 5.61
N SER A 14 4.67 -5.72 6.08
CA SER A 14 4.88 -4.56 6.95
C SER A 14 4.58 -3.23 6.24
N MET A 15 4.93 -3.10 4.96
CA MET A 15 4.60 -1.94 4.11
C MET A 15 3.10 -1.77 3.92
N VAL A 16 2.36 -2.87 3.67
CA VAL A 16 0.90 -2.84 3.53
C VAL A 16 0.23 -2.47 4.85
N ILE A 17 0.68 -3.04 5.98
CA ILE A 17 0.17 -2.68 7.31
C ILE A 17 0.42 -1.20 7.61
N PHE A 18 1.60 -0.68 7.28
CA PHE A 18 1.94 0.74 7.45
C PHE A 18 1.03 1.65 6.61
N GLY A 19 0.79 1.29 5.33
CA GLY A 19 -0.15 2.01 4.47
C GLY A 19 -1.56 2.05 5.07
N ILE A 20 -2.08 0.91 5.55
CA ILE A 20 -3.39 0.81 6.20
C ILE A 20 -3.43 1.68 7.47
N TYR A 21 -2.39 1.62 8.31
CA TYR A 21 -2.31 2.40 9.54
C TYR A 21 -2.36 3.91 9.27
N VAL A 22 -1.62 4.38 8.26
CA VAL A 22 -1.64 5.79 7.83
C VAL A 22 -3.02 6.19 7.30
N ALA A 23 -3.68 5.32 6.53
CA ALA A 23 -5.02 5.57 6.02
C ALA A 23 -6.08 5.71 7.15
N PHE A 24 -5.97 4.90 8.20
CA PHE A 24 -6.88 4.95 9.36
C PHE A 24 -6.61 6.15 10.28
N THR A 25 -5.34 6.33 10.67
CA THR A 25 -4.97 7.37 11.64
C THR A 25 -4.96 8.77 11.04
N LYS A 26 -4.94 8.88 9.70
CA LYS A 26 -4.79 10.15 8.97
C LYS A 26 -3.58 10.95 9.51
N ASN A 27 -2.55 10.27 9.99
CA ASN A 27 -1.41 10.92 10.61
C ASN A 27 -0.41 11.38 9.53
N PHE A 28 -0.56 12.61 9.04
CA PHE A 28 0.29 13.18 7.97
C PHE A 28 1.75 13.34 8.39
N THR A 29 2.03 13.42 9.69
CA THR A 29 3.40 13.53 10.20
C THR A 29 4.21 12.27 9.87
N LEU A 30 3.56 11.10 9.80
CA LEU A 30 4.16 9.85 9.32
C LEU A 30 4.39 9.81 7.80
N ILE A 31 3.66 10.61 7.03
CA ILE A 31 3.75 10.68 5.57
C ILE A 31 4.84 11.65 5.14
N SER A 32 4.85 12.86 5.69
CA SER A 32 5.72 13.96 5.25
C SER A 32 6.91 14.23 6.17
N GLY A 33 7.02 13.54 7.31
CA GLY A 33 8.06 13.80 8.32
C GLY A 33 7.99 15.20 8.97
N VAL A 34 6.97 15.98 8.63
CA VAL A 34 6.75 17.37 9.04
C VAL A 34 5.27 17.54 9.35
N ASN A 35 4.93 18.25 10.42
CA ASN A 35 3.54 18.59 10.75
C ASN A 35 2.97 19.49 9.64
N GLN A 36 2.17 18.91 8.74
CA GLN A 36 1.42 19.66 7.73
C GLN A 36 0.17 20.28 8.36
N THR A 37 0.33 21.47 8.94
CA THR A 37 -0.77 22.31 9.45
C THR A 37 -1.54 23.03 8.35
N THR A 38 -1.00 23.07 7.13
CA THR A 38 -1.53 23.82 5.97
C THR A 38 -2.48 23.03 5.07
N VAL A 39 -2.63 21.72 5.25
CA VAL A 39 -3.58 20.92 4.46
C VAL A 39 -4.97 21.04 5.06
N LEU A 40 -5.93 21.57 4.29
CA LEU A 40 -7.35 21.61 4.68
C LEU A 40 -7.82 20.21 5.10
N ASP A 41 -8.55 20.12 6.23
CA ASP A 41 -9.03 18.84 6.81
C ASP A 41 -9.83 17.97 5.83
N LYS A 42 -10.48 18.61 4.85
CA LYS A 42 -11.22 17.95 3.77
C LYS A 42 -10.33 17.12 2.82
N HIS A 43 -9.07 17.50 2.65
CA HIS A 43 -8.14 16.85 1.71
C HIS A 43 -7.26 15.80 2.38
N LYS A 44 -7.07 15.91 3.70
CA LYS A 44 -6.35 14.95 4.54
C LYS A 44 -6.70 13.49 4.20
N PRO A 45 -7.96 13.02 4.35
CA PRO A 45 -8.28 11.60 4.09
C PRO A 45 -7.98 11.15 2.66
N LYS A 46 -8.06 12.04 1.65
CA LYS A 46 -7.70 11.73 0.26
C LYS A 46 -6.20 11.55 0.08
N ILE A 47 -5.39 12.38 0.74
CA ILE A 47 -3.94 12.31 0.67
C ILE A 47 -3.43 11.06 1.39
N ALA A 48 -3.93 10.78 2.60
CA ALA A 48 -3.58 9.57 3.34
C ALA A 48 -3.93 8.30 2.55
N TYR A 49 -5.05 8.34 1.82
CA TYR A 49 -5.48 7.27 0.94
C TYR A 49 -4.54 7.04 -0.25
N ILE A 50 -4.21 8.10 -1.00
CA ILE A 50 -3.30 8.00 -2.16
C ILE A 50 -1.93 7.48 -1.71
N PHE A 51 -1.44 7.97 -0.57
CA PHE A 51 -0.19 7.50 0.01
C PHE A 51 -0.23 6.01 0.38
N ALA A 52 -1.29 5.57 1.06
CA ALA A 52 -1.47 4.17 1.46
C ALA A 52 -1.56 3.22 0.25
N LEU A 53 -2.22 3.66 -0.83
CA LEU A 53 -2.24 2.94 -2.09
C LEU A 53 -0.85 2.87 -2.71
N CYS A 54 -0.17 4.00 -2.85
CA CYS A 54 1.16 4.07 -3.46
C CYS A 54 2.17 3.17 -2.74
N ILE A 55 2.22 3.22 -1.40
CA ILE A 55 3.18 2.41 -0.63
C ILE A 55 2.86 0.91 -0.75
N SER A 56 1.58 0.55 -0.74
CA SER A 56 1.15 -0.84 -0.90
C SER A 56 1.45 -1.37 -2.31
N LEU A 57 1.16 -0.59 -3.35
CA LEU A 57 1.49 -0.96 -4.73
C LEU A 57 3.01 -1.06 -4.94
N SER A 58 3.81 -0.15 -4.39
CA SER A 58 5.26 -0.26 -4.48
C SER A 58 5.81 -1.54 -3.85
N ALA A 59 5.21 -2.00 -2.74
CA ALA A 59 5.61 -3.24 -2.10
C ALA A 59 5.31 -4.47 -2.97
N ILE A 60 4.14 -4.49 -3.63
CA ILE A 60 3.75 -5.53 -4.60
C ILE A 60 4.73 -5.57 -5.78
N PHE A 61 5.06 -4.42 -6.38
CA PHE A 61 5.97 -4.35 -7.52
C PHE A 61 7.41 -4.76 -7.15
N LEU A 62 7.86 -4.41 -5.96
CA LEU A 62 9.18 -4.80 -5.46
C LEU A 62 9.26 -6.31 -5.24
N MET A 63 8.20 -6.92 -4.70
CA MET A 63 8.05 -8.37 -4.60
C MET A 63 8.03 -9.04 -5.98
N LEU A 64 7.27 -8.52 -6.95
CA LEU A 64 7.23 -9.07 -8.31
C LEU A 64 8.64 -9.09 -8.93
N THR A 65 9.37 -7.98 -8.79
CA THR A 65 10.74 -7.85 -9.30
C THR A 65 11.67 -8.84 -8.61
N ALA A 66 11.59 -8.98 -7.28
CA ALA A 66 12.43 -9.92 -6.54
C ALA A 66 12.17 -11.38 -6.92
N LEU A 67 10.90 -11.77 -7.08
CA LEU A 67 10.52 -13.15 -7.41
C LEU A 67 10.67 -13.48 -8.91
N SER A 68 10.70 -12.48 -9.80
CA SER A 68 10.87 -12.70 -11.25
C SER A 68 12.19 -13.34 -11.66
N PHE A 69 13.20 -13.31 -10.78
CA PHE A 69 14.48 -13.97 -11.01
C PHE A 69 14.44 -15.48 -10.71
N GLU A 70 13.47 -15.94 -9.92
CA GLU A 70 13.39 -17.33 -9.43
C GLU A 70 12.17 -18.10 -10.00
N TYR A 71 11.14 -17.41 -10.48
CA TYR A 71 9.87 -18.00 -10.94
C TYR A 71 9.48 -17.53 -12.34
N ASP A 72 8.60 -18.28 -13.01
CA ASP A 72 8.05 -17.92 -14.32
C ASP A 72 7.37 -16.54 -14.26
N PHE A 73 7.94 -15.58 -14.99
CA PHE A 73 7.50 -14.19 -14.99
C PHE A 73 6.04 -14.03 -15.41
N ILE A 74 5.54 -14.83 -16.36
CA ILE A 74 4.17 -14.69 -16.88
C ILE A 74 3.19 -15.11 -15.78
N ALA A 75 3.40 -16.27 -15.16
CA ALA A 75 2.56 -16.74 -14.07
C ALA A 75 2.58 -15.77 -12.88
N LEU A 76 3.77 -15.26 -12.54
CA LEU A 76 3.96 -14.29 -11.47
C LEU A 76 3.23 -12.98 -11.78
N ALA A 77 3.34 -12.45 -13.00
CA ALA A 77 2.65 -11.23 -13.41
C ALA A 77 1.13 -11.33 -13.24
N PHE A 78 0.50 -12.46 -13.58
CA PHE A 78 -0.94 -12.66 -13.37
C PHE A 78 -1.33 -12.67 -11.89
N VAL A 79 -0.54 -13.32 -11.03
CA VAL A 79 -0.78 -13.35 -9.58
C VAL A 79 -0.67 -11.94 -9.00
N PHE A 80 0.40 -11.22 -9.34
CA PHE A 80 0.63 -9.86 -8.84
C PHE A 80 -0.38 -8.84 -9.38
N LEU A 81 -0.84 -8.99 -10.64
CA LEU A 81 -1.95 -8.22 -11.20
C LEU A 81 -3.24 -8.42 -10.39
N THR A 82 -3.56 -9.69 -10.06
CA THR A 82 -4.74 -10.02 -9.27
C THR A 82 -4.67 -9.41 -7.87
N ILE A 83 -3.51 -9.49 -7.22
CA ILE A 83 -3.26 -8.89 -5.90
C ILE A 83 -3.38 -7.36 -5.97
N ALA A 84 -2.84 -6.71 -7.00
CA ALA A 84 -2.93 -5.27 -7.20
C ALA A 84 -4.39 -4.81 -7.36
N LEU A 85 -5.18 -5.51 -8.18
CA LEU A 85 -6.61 -5.21 -8.35
C LEU A 85 -7.39 -5.38 -7.03
N LEU A 86 -7.07 -6.43 -6.26
CA LEU A 86 -7.70 -6.70 -4.97
C LEU A 86 -7.35 -5.62 -3.94
N LEU A 87 -6.10 -5.15 -3.93
CA LEU A 87 -5.68 -4.03 -3.10
C LEU A 87 -6.37 -2.73 -3.50
N ILE A 88 -6.47 -2.42 -4.80
CA ILE A 88 -7.23 -1.26 -5.28
C ILE A 88 -8.69 -1.32 -4.82
N ALA A 89 -9.34 -2.49 -4.91
CA ALA A 89 -10.71 -2.67 -4.45
C ALA A 89 -10.85 -2.51 -2.93
N LEU A 90 -9.94 -3.10 -2.15
CA LEU A 90 -9.95 -3.01 -0.68
C LEU A 90 -9.74 -1.57 -0.22
N PHE A 91 -8.79 -0.87 -0.82
CA PHE A 91 -8.56 0.55 -0.61
C PHE A 91 -9.79 1.37 -1.02
N TYR A 92 -10.41 1.11 -2.17
CA TYR A 92 -11.61 1.82 -2.59
C TYR A 92 -12.76 1.68 -1.57
N VAL A 93 -12.98 0.48 -1.02
CA VAL A 93 -13.97 0.25 0.04
C VAL A 93 -13.61 1.03 1.31
N CYS A 94 -12.34 1.03 1.72
CA CYS A 94 -11.87 1.82 2.85
C CYS A 94 -12.11 3.33 2.63
N PHE A 95 -11.80 3.84 1.45
CA PHE A 95 -12.03 5.24 1.08
C PHE A 95 -13.51 5.61 1.09
N TYR A 96 -14.36 4.74 0.54
CA TYR A 96 -15.81 4.95 0.53
C TYR A 96 -16.37 5.01 1.95
N LYS A 97 -15.93 4.13 2.85
CA LYS A 97 -16.32 4.20 4.27
C LYS A 97 -15.86 5.49 4.94
N ILE A 98 -14.60 5.90 4.74
CA ILE A 98 -14.02 7.11 5.35
C ILE A 98 -14.67 8.41 4.82
N THR A 99 -15.13 8.42 3.57
CA THR A 99 -15.74 9.61 2.96
C THR A 99 -17.24 9.71 3.15
N LYS A 100 -17.94 8.58 3.34
CA LYS A 100 -19.40 8.55 3.52
C LYS A 100 -19.83 8.64 5.00
N TYR A 101 -18.98 8.20 5.93
CA TYR A 101 -19.21 8.32 7.37
C TYR A 101 -18.12 9.23 7.96
N PRO A 102 -18.42 10.52 8.20
CA PRO A 102 -17.46 11.47 8.76
C PRO A 102 -17.00 11.11 10.17
#